data_AF-C1DTI8-F1
#
_entry.id   AF-C1DTI8-F1
#
_cell.length_a   1.000
_cell.length_b   1.000
_cell.length_c   1.000
_cell.angle_alpha   90.00
_cell.angle_beta   90.00
_cell.angle_gamma   90.00
#
_symmetry.space_group_name_H-M   'P 1'
#
loop_
_entity.id
_entity.type
_entity.pdbx_description
1 polymer ?
#
loop_
_entity_poly.entity_id
_entity_poly.type
_entity_poly.pdbx_seq_one_letter_code
_entity_poly.pdbx_strand_id
1 'polypeptide(L)'
;MKKFLVLLLLFIFKFSFAEVFVGKWNDAITPTTVDYVKRLVEKAERENGKAVILMLDTPGGLDTSMREIIKIIQNTSIPFVVFVYPPGSRAASAGAIITVSADIAAMAPSTNIGSASPVSMEGRDIEETMKKKVVNDMVAFVSAIAKEKGRNSEIIQKMITESVNLPSDEAVNKKVVDLVAKDLNDLIDKINGKKIVKNNREIILNLKGDKIVFVEKSFKEELLSFLSNPTVAYFLLMIGFYGIFFELYNPGSIIPGTVGLISLALALYSLNILSVNWLGVVLIGLGILFFILEAITPLFGGLALAGTISILLGSIILLPSDSPYGDLSLSVIIPVVLFSAVFFFIVSYLSLKVHKEKPKTGIEAMVGDIAEVVSDIDKKGGKVMYHGELWNAYSDKFIPAGSKVKIVEVNGLKLKVEEVKE
;
A
#
# COMPACT_ATOMS: atom_id res chain seq x y z
N MET A 1 52.25 39.76 7.16
CA MET A 1 50.84 40.22 6.99
C MET A 1 50.26 40.00 5.60
N LYS A 2 50.98 40.20 4.48
CA LYS A 2 50.41 39.99 3.12
C LYS A 2 50.09 38.52 2.75
N LYS A 3 50.78 37.52 3.31
CA LYS A 3 50.52 36.10 3.03
C LYS A 3 49.28 35.53 3.75
N PHE A 4 48.85 36.13 4.87
CA PHE A 4 47.70 35.67 5.64
C PHE A 4 46.38 36.22 5.07
N LEU A 5 46.42 37.39 4.42
CA LEU A 5 45.26 37.99 3.76
C LEU A 5 44.83 37.21 2.50
N VAL A 6 45.78 36.57 1.82
CA VAL A 6 45.49 35.73 0.63
C VAL A 6 44.82 34.41 1.04
N LEU A 7 45.16 33.85 2.21
CA LEU A 7 44.53 32.63 2.72
C LEU A 7 43.09 32.87 3.23
N LEU A 8 42.80 34.07 3.75
CA LEU A 8 41.45 34.45 4.19
C LEU A 8 40.52 34.81 3.01
N LEU A 9 41.06 35.29 1.89
CA LEU A 9 40.29 35.54 0.67
C LEU A 9 39.90 34.26 -0.10
N LEU A 10 40.62 33.15 0.11
CA LEU A 10 40.31 31.86 -0.53
C LEU A 10 39.13 31.12 0.11
N PHE A 11 38.62 31.60 1.26
CA PHE A 11 37.55 30.92 2.00
C PHE A 11 36.13 31.49 1.77
N ILE A 12 35.99 32.54 0.94
CA ILE A 12 34.68 33.22 0.73
C ILE A 12 34.09 33.00 -0.67
N PHE A 13 34.85 32.52 -1.65
CA PHE A 13 34.26 32.04 -2.90
C PHE A 13 33.88 30.56 -2.77
N LYS A 14 32.76 30.28 -2.09
CA LYS A 14 31.91 29.20 -2.61
C LYS A 14 31.53 29.67 -4.01
N PHE A 15 32.26 29.21 -5.02
CA PHE A 15 31.74 29.19 -6.37
C PHE A 15 30.44 28.38 -6.27
N SER A 16 29.32 29.10 -6.17
CA SER A 16 28.01 28.54 -6.43
C SER A 16 28.04 28.21 -7.91
N PHE A 17 28.57 27.02 -8.24
CA PHE A 17 28.33 26.43 -9.54
C PHE A 17 26.83 26.44 -9.68
N ALA A 18 26.33 27.19 -10.64
CA ALA A 18 24.90 27.24 -10.85
C ALA A 18 24.45 25.82 -11.21
N GLU A 19 23.49 25.29 -10.46
CA GLU A 19 23.15 23.86 -10.53
C GLU A 19 21.89 23.65 -11.37
N VAL A 20 21.83 22.49 -12.02
CA VAL A 20 20.62 21.97 -12.66
C VAL A 20 19.99 20.99 -11.68
N PHE A 21 18.82 21.33 -11.15
CA PHE A 21 18.13 20.49 -10.17
C PHE A 21 17.23 19.49 -10.88
N VAL A 22 17.42 18.20 -10.61
CA VAL A 22 16.71 17.13 -11.29
C VAL A 22 15.88 16.35 -10.30
N GLY A 23 14.57 16.34 -10.52
CA GLY A 23 13.63 15.47 -9.82
C GLY A 23 13.22 14.29 -10.69
N LYS A 24 12.85 13.17 -10.04
CA LYS A 24 12.33 11.97 -10.69
C LYS A 24 10.99 11.60 -10.08
N TRP A 25 9.96 11.51 -10.90
CA TRP A 25 8.63 11.06 -10.49
C TRP A 25 8.11 9.99 -11.45
N ASN A 26 7.86 8.79 -10.93
CA ASN A 26 7.50 7.60 -11.68
C ASN A 26 6.22 6.92 -11.15
N ASP A 27 5.24 7.71 -10.71
CA ASP A 27 4.04 7.26 -10.02
C ASP A 27 2.82 8.14 -10.40
N ALA A 28 1.63 7.83 -9.89
CA ALA A 28 0.45 8.65 -10.04
C ALA A 28 0.65 10.09 -9.50
N ILE A 29 -0.10 11.05 -10.06
CA ILE A 29 -0.11 12.45 -9.63
C ILE A 29 -1.03 12.61 -8.42
N THR A 30 -0.43 12.85 -7.26
CA THR A 30 -1.10 12.90 -5.95
C THR A 30 -0.63 14.12 -5.15
N PRO A 31 -1.20 14.41 -3.96
CA PRO A 31 -0.69 15.47 -3.09
C PRO A 31 0.79 15.26 -2.71
N THR A 32 1.26 14.02 -2.65
CA THR A 32 2.68 13.69 -2.43
C THR A 32 3.55 14.18 -3.58
N THR A 33 3.06 14.09 -4.83
CA THR A 33 3.76 14.65 -6.00
C THR A 33 3.86 16.16 -5.91
N VAL A 34 2.81 16.84 -5.44
CA VAL A 34 2.79 18.28 -5.23
C VAL A 34 3.87 18.69 -4.22
N ASP A 35 3.89 18.04 -3.04
CA ASP A 35 4.90 18.28 -2.00
C ASP A 35 6.33 18.09 -2.55
N TYR A 36 6.54 17.02 -3.33
CA TYR A 36 7.83 16.72 -3.95
C TYR A 36 8.25 17.80 -4.96
N VAL A 37 7.38 18.16 -5.90
CA VAL A 37 7.66 19.18 -6.92
C VAL A 37 7.89 20.54 -6.29
N LYS A 38 7.10 20.89 -5.26
CA LYS A 38 7.30 22.11 -4.48
C LYS A 38 8.68 22.14 -3.83
N ARG A 39 9.08 21.06 -3.16
CA ARG A 39 10.41 20.96 -2.53
C ARG A 39 11.56 21.01 -3.54
N LEU A 40 11.38 20.38 -4.70
CA LEU A 40 12.33 20.44 -5.82
C LEU A 40 12.55 21.88 -6.27
N VAL A 41 11.46 22.61 -6.52
CA VAL A 41 11.50 24.02 -6.94
C VAL A 41 12.07 24.92 -5.86
N GLU A 42 11.60 24.81 -4.61
CA GLU A 42 12.10 25.63 -3.51
C GLU A 42 13.60 25.38 -3.26
N LYS A 43 14.09 24.16 -3.43
CA LYS A 43 15.52 23.87 -3.34
C LYS A 43 16.29 24.58 -4.45
N ALA A 44 15.82 24.48 -5.68
CA ALA A 44 16.43 25.19 -6.81
C ALA A 44 16.44 26.71 -6.61
N GLU A 45 15.36 27.29 -6.10
CA GLU A 45 15.28 28.73 -5.81
C GLU A 45 16.23 29.14 -4.68
N ARG A 46 16.28 28.39 -3.56
CA ARG A 46 17.20 28.67 -2.45
C ARG A 46 18.67 28.61 -2.86
N GLU A 47 19.01 27.73 -3.78
CA GLU A 47 20.38 27.47 -4.23
C GLU A 47 20.72 28.22 -5.55
N ASN A 48 19.85 29.13 -6.00
CA ASN A 48 20.02 29.90 -7.25
C ASN A 48 20.30 29.01 -8.49
N GLY A 49 19.54 27.92 -8.61
CA GLY A 49 19.61 26.99 -9.74
C GLY A 49 19.29 27.66 -11.07
N LYS A 50 19.81 27.12 -12.16
CA LYS A 50 19.54 27.64 -13.52
C LYS A 50 18.32 27.03 -14.19
N ALA A 51 17.99 25.81 -13.81
CA ALA A 51 16.85 25.07 -14.33
C ALA A 51 16.41 23.99 -13.34
N VAL A 52 15.12 23.69 -13.35
CA VAL A 52 14.54 22.49 -12.76
C VAL A 52 14.15 21.54 -13.88
N ILE A 53 14.55 20.29 -13.78
CA ILE A 53 14.14 19.21 -14.69
C ILE A 53 13.35 18.18 -13.89
N LEU A 54 12.07 18.01 -14.21
CA LEU A 54 11.24 16.92 -13.71
C LEU A 54 11.22 15.78 -14.72
N MET A 55 11.94 14.70 -14.42
CA MET A 55 11.83 13.45 -15.16
C MET A 55 10.53 12.76 -14.75
N LEU A 56 9.65 12.52 -15.72
CA LEU A 56 8.27 12.13 -15.46
C LEU A 56 7.90 10.81 -16.17
N ASP A 57 7.33 9.89 -15.41
CA ASP A 57 6.61 8.72 -15.89
C ASP A 57 5.34 8.56 -15.05
N THR A 58 4.17 8.73 -15.64
CA THR A 58 2.92 8.73 -14.87
C THR A 58 1.71 8.28 -15.69
N PRO A 59 0.82 7.45 -15.12
CA PRO A 59 -0.50 7.19 -15.70
C PRO A 59 -1.45 8.40 -15.62
N GLY A 60 -1.13 9.43 -14.84
CA GLY A 60 -2.05 10.51 -14.49
C GLY A 60 -2.34 10.54 -13.00
N GLY A 61 -3.46 11.17 -12.61
CA GLY A 61 -3.85 11.29 -11.21
C GLY A 61 -4.87 12.41 -11.00
N LEU A 62 -4.86 13.02 -9.82
CA LEU A 62 -5.86 13.99 -9.39
C LEU A 62 -5.77 15.33 -10.16
N ASP A 63 -6.92 15.84 -10.63
CA ASP A 63 -7.01 17.19 -11.25
C ASP A 63 -6.52 18.28 -10.29
N THR A 64 -6.86 18.19 -9.00
CA THR A 64 -6.44 19.16 -7.98
C THR A 64 -4.91 19.22 -7.87
N SER A 65 -4.25 18.06 -7.73
CA SER A 65 -2.79 17.96 -7.67
C SER A 65 -2.12 18.42 -8.97
N MET A 66 -2.70 18.07 -10.13
CA MET A 66 -2.24 18.53 -11.44
C MET A 66 -2.24 20.07 -11.52
N ARG A 67 -3.38 20.70 -11.19
CA ARG A 67 -3.51 22.17 -11.21
C ARG A 67 -2.56 22.84 -10.23
N GLU A 68 -2.32 22.22 -9.07
CA GLU A 68 -1.37 22.75 -8.10
C GLU A 68 0.09 22.68 -8.59
N ILE A 69 0.47 21.59 -9.26
CA ILE A 69 1.78 21.49 -9.94
C ILE A 69 1.91 22.54 -11.04
N ILE A 70 0.88 22.76 -11.85
CA ILE A 70 0.89 23.80 -12.88
C ILE A 70 1.07 25.19 -12.26
N LYS A 71 0.39 25.48 -11.14
CA LYS A 71 0.60 26.73 -10.39
C LYS A 71 2.05 26.87 -9.91
N ILE A 72 2.67 25.80 -9.42
CA ILE A 72 4.09 25.80 -9.03
C ILE A 72 4.97 26.13 -10.24
N ILE A 73 4.74 25.49 -11.40
CA ILE A 73 5.48 25.71 -12.65
C ILE A 73 5.37 27.17 -13.12
N GLN A 74 4.16 27.74 -13.05
CA GLN A 74 3.88 29.12 -13.48
C GLN A 74 4.46 30.16 -12.51
N ASN A 75 4.45 29.90 -11.21
CA ASN A 75 4.88 30.88 -10.20
C ASN A 75 6.39 30.88 -9.92
N THR A 76 7.10 29.79 -10.19
CA THR A 76 8.55 29.76 -9.97
C THR A 76 9.27 30.77 -10.88
N SER A 77 10.41 31.28 -10.42
CA SER A 77 11.30 32.12 -11.23
C SER A 77 12.32 31.31 -12.05
N ILE A 78 12.45 30.01 -11.77
CA ILE A 78 13.42 29.13 -12.40
C ILE A 78 12.79 28.45 -13.63
N PRO A 79 13.46 28.40 -14.79
CA PRO A 79 13.00 27.62 -15.94
C PRO A 79 12.69 26.18 -15.56
N PHE A 80 11.48 25.72 -15.85
CA PHE A 80 10.98 24.41 -15.47
C PHE A 80 10.82 23.54 -16.72
N VAL A 81 11.55 22.44 -16.75
CA VAL A 81 11.58 21.46 -17.84
C VAL A 81 10.87 20.20 -17.37
N VAL A 82 9.95 19.67 -18.17
CA VAL A 82 9.42 18.31 -17.97
C VAL A 82 10.03 17.41 -19.03
N PHE A 83 10.59 16.29 -18.61
CA PHE A 83 11.19 15.30 -19.48
C PHE A 83 10.53 13.93 -19.28
N VAL A 84 9.71 13.50 -20.24
CA VAL A 84 9.09 12.18 -20.21
C VAL A 84 10.16 11.11 -20.44
N TYR A 85 10.53 10.37 -19.41
CA TYR A 85 11.70 9.50 -19.37
C TYR A 85 11.56 8.47 -18.23
N PRO A 86 12.14 7.25 -18.35
CA PRO A 86 12.96 6.66 -19.44
C PRO A 86 12.21 6.31 -20.74
N PRO A 87 12.91 5.80 -21.78
CA PRO A 87 12.23 5.08 -22.86
C PRO A 87 11.27 4.02 -22.32
N GLY A 88 10.07 3.93 -22.90
CA GLY A 88 8.95 3.11 -22.41
C GLY A 88 8.01 3.82 -21.44
N SER A 89 8.40 4.98 -20.91
CA SER A 89 7.56 5.81 -20.03
C SER A 89 6.45 6.53 -20.76
N ARG A 90 5.51 7.05 -19.98
CA ARG A 90 4.39 7.84 -20.47
C ARG A 90 4.13 9.09 -19.65
N ALA A 91 3.57 10.10 -20.29
CA ALA A 91 2.91 11.22 -19.64
C ALA A 91 1.43 11.18 -20.01
N ALA A 92 0.67 10.35 -19.30
CA ALA A 92 -0.76 10.20 -19.53
C ALA A 92 -1.58 11.12 -18.61
N SER A 93 -2.78 11.50 -19.08
CA SER A 93 -3.76 12.26 -18.29
C SER A 93 -3.17 13.52 -17.66
N ALA A 94 -3.22 13.67 -16.33
CA ALA A 94 -2.61 14.77 -15.60
C ALA A 94 -1.14 15.01 -15.99
N GLY A 95 -0.38 13.94 -16.29
CA GLY A 95 1.01 14.03 -16.73
C GLY A 95 1.16 14.72 -18.09
N ALA A 96 0.24 14.48 -19.02
CA ALA A 96 0.23 15.18 -20.31
C ALA A 96 0.06 16.68 -20.12
N ILE A 97 -0.89 17.08 -19.25
CA ILE A 97 -1.20 18.48 -18.99
C ILE A 97 -0.06 19.19 -18.26
N ILE A 98 0.56 18.54 -17.27
CA ILE A 98 1.76 19.02 -16.59
C ILE A 98 2.90 19.23 -17.60
N THR A 99 3.11 18.26 -18.49
CA THR A 99 4.15 18.32 -19.52
C THR A 99 3.94 19.50 -20.46
N VAL A 100 2.72 19.71 -20.98
CA VAL A 100 2.42 20.86 -21.88
C VAL A 100 2.37 22.21 -21.16
N SER A 101 2.45 22.21 -19.82
CA SER A 101 2.53 23.44 -19.01
C SER A 101 3.98 23.86 -18.71
N ALA A 102 4.96 22.99 -18.97
CA ALA A 102 6.37 23.26 -18.74
C ALA A 102 6.90 24.39 -19.64
N ASP A 103 7.99 25.04 -19.23
CA ASP A 103 8.67 26.00 -20.11
C ASP A 103 9.36 25.28 -21.29
N ILE A 104 9.88 24.08 -21.01
CA ILE A 104 10.34 23.15 -22.04
C ILE A 104 9.73 21.79 -21.73
N ALA A 105 9.03 21.23 -22.72
CA ALA A 105 8.51 19.88 -22.72
C ALA A 105 9.40 19.01 -23.62
N ALA A 106 9.98 17.96 -23.05
CA ALA A 106 10.82 17.03 -23.77
C ALA A 106 10.35 15.59 -23.56
N MET A 107 10.65 14.73 -24.53
CA MET A 107 10.32 13.31 -24.47
C MET A 107 11.54 12.46 -24.83
N ALA A 108 11.69 11.31 -24.19
CA ALA A 108 12.65 10.31 -24.62
C ALA A 108 12.11 9.53 -25.82
N PRO A 109 12.97 8.94 -26.68
CA PRO A 109 12.51 8.00 -27.71
C PRO A 109 11.66 6.89 -27.09
N SER A 110 10.65 6.41 -27.84
CA SER A 110 9.76 5.34 -27.37
C SER A 110 8.96 5.68 -26.10
N THR A 111 8.65 6.97 -25.90
CA THR A 111 7.69 7.42 -24.89
C THR A 111 6.39 7.91 -25.55
N ASN A 112 5.33 8.06 -24.77
CA ASN A 112 4.03 8.54 -25.25
C ASN A 112 3.43 9.63 -24.35
N ILE A 113 2.59 10.49 -24.93
CA ILE A 113 1.91 11.59 -24.24
C ILE A 113 0.47 11.73 -24.74
N GLY A 114 -0.48 11.90 -23.82
CA GLY A 114 -1.89 12.16 -24.15
C GLY A 114 -2.86 11.45 -23.22
N SER A 115 -3.96 10.94 -23.77
CA SER A 115 -5.02 10.25 -23.01
C SER A 115 -5.48 11.05 -21.79
N ALA A 116 -5.90 12.30 -22.02
CA ALA A 116 -6.22 13.29 -21.00
C ALA A 116 -7.71 13.59 -20.84
N SER A 117 -8.56 12.65 -21.27
CA SER A 117 -10.00 12.71 -21.00
C SER A 117 -10.26 12.54 -19.50
N PRO A 118 -11.03 13.45 -18.86
CA PRO A 118 -11.40 13.33 -17.45
C PRO A 118 -12.28 12.10 -17.21
N VAL A 119 -11.99 11.38 -16.13
CA VAL A 119 -12.75 10.23 -15.65
C VAL A 119 -13.09 10.41 -14.18
N SER A 120 -14.18 9.76 -13.72
CA SER A 120 -14.51 9.74 -12.29
C SER A 120 -13.50 8.89 -11.54
N MET A 121 -13.13 9.29 -10.32
CA MET A 121 -12.27 8.48 -9.44
C MET A 121 -12.88 7.11 -9.11
N GLU A 122 -14.20 6.97 -9.25
CA GLU A 122 -14.93 5.76 -8.90
C GLU A 122 -15.10 4.79 -10.09
N GLY A 123 -14.55 5.12 -11.26
CA GLY A 123 -14.77 4.37 -12.50
C GLY A 123 -16.23 4.37 -12.97
N ARG A 124 -17.10 5.16 -12.33
CA ARG A 124 -18.50 5.32 -12.71
C ARG A 124 -18.62 6.30 -13.87
N ASP A 125 -19.52 6.00 -14.81
CA ASP A 125 -19.87 6.92 -15.87
C ASP A 125 -20.34 8.25 -15.28
N ILE A 126 -19.60 9.32 -15.58
CA ILE A 126 -20.00 10.68 -15.26
C ILE A 126 -21.23 10.98 -16.11
N GLU A 127 -22.31 11.45 -15.47
CA GLU A 127 -23.51 11.91 -16.18
C GLU A 127 -23.12 12.83 -17.36
N GLU A 128 -23.70 12.60 -18.54
CA GLU A 128 -23.23 13.19 -19.79
C GLU A 128 -23.14 14.73 -19.73
N THR A 129 -24.11 15.38 -19.07
CA THR A 129 -24.12 16.83 -18.84
C THR A 129 -22.94 17.29 -17.99
N MET A 130 -22.62 16.57 -16.92
CA MET A 130 -21.48 16.87 -16.05
C MET A 130 -20.16 16.58 -16.75
N LYS A 131 -20.07 15.48 -17.51
CA LYS A 131 -18.89 15.14 -18.32
C LYS A 131 -18.58 16.25 -19.31
N LYS A 132 -19.59 16.75 -20.02
CA LYS A 132 -19.44 17.90 -20.94
C LYS A 132 -18.93 19.15 -20.23
N LYS A 133 -19.45 19.47 -19.04
CA LYS A 133 -18.96 20.62 -18.25
C LYS A 133 -17.49 20.47 -17.86
N VAL A 134 -17.10 19.31 -17.33
CA VAL A 134 -15.71 19.03 -16.90
C VAL A 134 -14.76 19.04 -18.10
N VAL A 135 -15.14 18.42 -19.22
CA VAL A 135 -14.35 18.44 -20.46
C VAL A 135 -14.19 19.86 -20.98
N ASN A 136 -15.26 20.65 -21.04
CA ASN A 136 -15.20 22.02 -21.53
C ASN A 136 -14.32 22.92 -20.65
N ASP A 137 -14.42 22.78 -19.33
CA ASP A 137 -13.55 23.50 -18.39
C ASP A 137 -12.07 23.14 -18.61
N MET A 138 -11.76 21.84 -18.68
CA MET A 138 -10.40 21.36 -18.91
C MET A 138 -9.86 21.84 -20.27
N VAL A 139 -10.67 21.77 -21.34
CA VAL A 139 -10.29 22.26 -22.66
C VAL A 139 -9.98 23.75 -22.62
N ALA A 140 -10.80 24.57 -21.97
CA ALA A 140 -10.57 26.01 -21.86
C ALA A 140 -9.26 26.31 -21.09
N PHE A 141 -9.07 25.64 -19.96
CA PHE A 141 -7.88 25.77 -19.12
C PHE A 141 -6.59 25.39 -19.88
N VAL A 142 -6.55 24.19 -20.46
CA VAL A 142 -5.35 23.67 -21.13
C VAL A 142 -5.08 24.40 -22.45
N SER A 143 -6.12 24.83 -23.18
CA SER A 143 -5.94 25.60 -24.42
C SER A 143 -5.31 26.96 -24.16
N ALA A 144 -5.63 27.62 -23.03
CA ALA A 144 -5.00 28.88 -22.65
C ALA A 144 -3.50 28.69 -22.39
N ILE A 145 -3.13 27.65 -21.63
CA ILE A 145 -1.73 27.29 -21.35
C ILE A 145 -0.99 26.93 -22.64
N ALA A 146 -1.59 26.10 -23.50
CA ALA A 146 -0.98 25.69 -24.76
C ALA A 146 -0.65 26.90 -25.64
N LYS A 147 -1.57 27.88 -25.74
CA LYS A 147 -1.35 29.13 -26.47
C LYS A 147 -0.23 29.97 -25.84
N GLU A 148 -0.24 30.13 -24.52
CA GLU A 148 0.80 30.87 -23.79
C GLU A 148 2.19 30.27 -24.06
N LYS A 149 2.28 28.93 -24.10
CA LYS A 149 3.54 28.21 -24.35
C LYS A 149 3.85 27.98 -25.84
N GLY A 150 3.04 28.50 -26.77
CA GLY A 150 3.25 28.36 -28.21
C GLY A 150 3.08 26.94 -28.75
N ARG A 151 2.33 26.09 -28.04
CA ARG A 151 2.05 24.69 -28.39
C ARG A 151 0.75 24.56 -29.18
N ASN A 152 0.60 23.46 -29.92
CA ASN A 152 -0.56 23.20 -30.75
C ASN A 152 -1.81 22.90 -29.90
N SER A 153 -2.62 23.93 -29.66
CA SER A 153 -3.83 23.83 -28.83
C SER A 153 -4.88 22.87 -29.39
N GLU A 154 -4.98 22.72 -30.71
CA GLU A 154 -5.98 21.85 -31.34
C GLU A 154 -5.71 20.37 -31.02
N ILE A 155 -4.45 19.95 -31.15
CA ILE A 155 -4.07 18.56 -30.84
C ILE A 155 -4.15 18.29 -29.34
N ILE A 156 -3.77 19.26 -28.51
CA ILE A 156 -3.87 19.14 -27.05
C ILE A 156 -5.35 19.05 -26.61
N GLN A 157 -6.24 19.81 -27.24
CA GLN A 157 -7.69 19.68 -27.02
C GLN A 157 -8.17 18.25 -27.36
N LYS A 158 -7.69 17.67 -28.46
CA LYS A 158 -8.03 16.28 -28.83
C LYS A 158 -7.52 15.24 -27.86
N MET A 159 -6.44 15.50 -27.11
CA MET A 159 -6.03 14.62 -26.01
C MET A 159 -7.09 14.53 -24.91
N ILE A 160 -7.88 15.60 -24.73
CA ILE A 160 -8.93 15.71 -23.71
C ILE A 160 -10.28 15.21 -24.27
N THR A 161 -10.64 15.59 -25.49
CA THR A 161 -11.95 15.27 -26.07
C THR A 161 -12.01 13.89 -26.72
N GLU A 162 -10.91 13.43 -27.32
CA GLU A 162 -10.82 12.21 -28.13
C GLU A 162 -9.81 11.20 -27.56
N SER A 163 -9.21 11.47 -26.40
CA SER A 163 -8.17 10.61 -25.78
C SER A 163 -6.97 10.31 -26.69
N VAL A 164 -6.64 11.23 -27.61
CA VAL A 164 -5.46 11.11 -28.49
C VAL A 164 -4.20 10.86 -27.66
N ASN A 165 -3.38 9.91 -28.11
CA ASN A 165 -2.06 9.60 -27.55
C ASN A 165 -1.02 9.68 -28.68
N LEU A 166 0.10 10.36 -28.43
CA LEU A 166 1.13 10.63 -29.42
C LEU A 166 2.47 10.02 -28.98
N PRO A 167 3.14 9.27 -29.86
CA PRO A 167 4.55 8.92 -29.69
C PRO A 167 5.46 10.16 -29.72
N SER A 168 6.66 10.04 -29.16
CA SER A 168 7.61 11.15 -28.97
C SER A 168 7.93 11.96 -30.24
N ASP A 169 8.07 11.31 -31.39
CA ASP A 169 8.37 11.93 -32.69
C ASP A 169 7.16 12.71 -33.23
N GLU A 170 5.98 12.10 -33.15
CA GLU A 170 4.72 12.73 -33.59
C GLU A 170 4.36 13.93 -32.69
N ALA A 171 4.62 13.84 -31.39
CA ALA A 171 4.41 14.91 -30.43
C ALA A 171 5.26 16.16 -30.74
N VAL A 172 6.52 15.99 -31.17
CA VAL A 172 7.36 17.11 -31.63
C VAL A 172 6.86 17.66 -32.97
N ASN A 173 6.57 16.80 -33.94
CA ASN A 173 6.09 17.21 -35.27
C ASN A 173 4.79 18.02 -35.19
N LYS A 174 3.88 17.62 -34.29
CA LYS A 174 2.62 18.33 -34.04
C LYS A 174 2.75 19.52 -33.10
N LYS A 175 3.95 19.85 -32.59
CA LYS A 175 4.24 20.94 -31.62
C LYS A 175 3.47 20.80 -30.30
N VAL A 176 3.31 19.57 -29.81
CA VAL A 176 2.82 19.30 -28.45
C VAL A 176 3.97 19.38 -27.44
N VAL A 177 5.15 18.90 -27.82
CA VAL A 177 6.38 19.03 -27.03
C VAL A 177 7.48 19.68 -27.87
N ASP A 178 8.54 20.17 -27.24
CA ASP A 178 9.56 21.00 -27.87
C ASP A 178 10.66 20.19 -28.58
N LEU A 179 11.01 19.02 -28.04
CA LEU A 179 12.09 18.19 -28.57
C LEU A 179 12.06 16.75 -28.06
N VAL A 180 12.76 15.87 -28.77
CA VAL A 180 13.13 14.53 -28.30
C VAL A 180 14.59 14.53 -27.83
N ALA A 181 14.88 13.95 -26.67
CA ALA A 181 16.23 13.78 -26.13
C ALA A 181 16.45 12.35 -25.63
N LYS A 182 17.60 11.75 -25.92
CA LYS A 182 17.88 10.33 -25.60
C LYS A 182 18.04 10.09 -24.09
N ASP A 183 18.69 11.03 -23.42
CA ASP A 183 18.99 11.01 -22.00
C ASP A 183 19.12 12.44 -21.46
N LEU A 184 19.46 12.57 -20.19
CA LEU A 184 19.58 13.86 -19.51
C LEU A 184 20.70 14.74 -20.10
N ASN A 185 21.81 14.16 -20.56
CA ASN A 185 22.91 14.92 -21.13
C ASN A 185 22.53 15.46 -22.50
N ASP A 186 21.94 14.63 -23.36
CA ASP A 186 21.42 15.05 -24.67
C ASP A 186 20.32 16.12 -24.52
N LEU A 187 19.47 16.03 -23.48
CA LEU A 187 18.49 17.06 -23.15
C LEU A 187 19.18 18.38 -22.82
N ILE A 188 20.14 18.36 -21.89
CA ILE A 188 20.89 19.55 -21.47
C ILE A 188 21.59 20.20 -22.67
N ASP A 189 22.24 19.41 -23.52
CA ASP A 189 22.91 19.91 -24.73
C ASP A 189 21.93 20.57 -25.70
N LYS A 190 20.73 19.99 -25.90
CA LYS A 190 19.72 20.52 -26.83
C LYS A 190 18.98 21.76 -26.32
N ILE A 191 18.85 21.93 -25.00
CA ILE A 191 18.20 23.11 -24.41
C ILE A 191 19.18 24.22 -24.08
N ASN A 192 20.48 23.92 -24.03
CA ASN A 192 21.52 24.92 -23.85
C ASN A 192 21.48 25.95 -24.99
N GLY A 193 21.51 27.22 -24.63
CA GLY A 193 21.38 28.37 -25.53
C GLY A 193 19.93 28.76 -25.85
N LYS A 194 18.91 27.98 -25.44
CA LYS A 194 17.51 28.36 -25.68
C LYS A 194 17.11 29.58 -24.84
N LYS A 195 16.31 30.45 -25.45
CA LYS A 195 15.67 31.61 -24.83
C LYS A 195 14.31 31.19 -24.29
N ILE A 196 14.08 31.42 -23.00
CA ILE A 196 12.82 31.14 -22.31
C ILE A 196 12.29 32.45 -21.74
N VAL A 197 11.02 32.75 -21.99
CA VAL A 197 10.34 33.89 -21.37
C VAL A 197 9.64 33.39 -20.11
N LYS A 198 10.07 33.89 -18.95
CA LYS A 198 9.48 33.52 -17.64
C LYS A 198 9.32 34.76 -16.77
N ASN A 199 8.12 34.97 -16.22
CA ASN A 199 7.77 36.15 -15.39
C ASN A 199 8.15 37.49 -16.06
N ASN A 200 7.86 37.62 -17.35
CA ASN A 200 8.23 38.77 -18.20
C ASN A 200 9.74 39.06 -18.28
N ARG A 201 10.59 38.05 -18.01
CA ARG A 201 12.04 38.12 -18.18
C ARG A 201 12.47 37.09 -19.21
N GLU A 202 13.37 37.49 -20.10
CA GLU A 202 14.03 36.58 -21.03
C GLU A 202 15.24 35.95 -20.31
N ILE A 203 15.24 34.62 -20.21
CA ILE A 203 16.29 33.81 -19.61
C ILE A 203 16.94 32.97 -20.71
N ILE A 204 18.25 33.09 -20.88
CA ILE A 204 19.02 32.22 -21.76
C ILE A 204 19.57 31.06 -20.93
N LEU A 205 19.20 29.84 -21.29
CA LEU A 205 19.68 28.65 -20.61
C LEU A 205 21.15 28.41 -20.94
N ASN A 206 22.05 28.58 -19.97
CA ASN A 206 23.46 28.21 -20.13
C ASN A 206 23.79 27.11 -19.13
N LEU A 207 23.54 25.87 -19.53
CA LEU A 207 23.53 24.67 -18.68
C LEU A 207 24.78 23.79 -18.85
N LYS A 208 25.58 24.04 -19.89
CA LYS A 208 26.72 23.18 -20.22
C LYS A 208 27.83 23.31 -19.17
N GLY A 209 28.23 22.18 -18.59
CA GLY A 209 29.25 22.12 -17.54
C GLY A 209 28.74 22.47 -16.14
N ASP A 210 27.44 22.74 -15.99
CA ASP A 210 26.82 22.91 -14.68
C ASP A 210 26.70 21.59 -13.95
N LYS A 211 26.76 21.66 -12.62
CA LYS A 211 26.58 20.50 -11.77
C LYS A 211 25.11 20.07 -11.75
N ILE A 212 24.87 18.80 -12.04
CA ILE A 212 23.55 18.19 -11.94
C ILE A 212 23.32 17.74 -10.49
N VAL A 213 22.25 18.23 -9.86
CA VAL A 213 21.87 17.86 -8.50
C VAL A 213 20.54 17.12 -8.51
N PHE A 214 20.63 15.81 -8.26
CA PHE A 214 19.44 14.99 -8.06
C PHE A 214 18.80 15.28 -6.71
N VAL A 215 17.50 15.54 -6.72
CA VAL A 215 16.70 15.74 -5.52
C VAL A 215 15.90 14.47 -5.28
N GLU A 216 16.40 13.62 -4.40
CA GLU A 216 15.72 12.37 -4.03
C GLU A 216 14.44 12.67 -3.23
N LYS A 217 13.48 11.72 -3.27
CA LYS A 217 12.29 11.76 -2.42
C LYS A 217 12.74 11.75 -0.94
N SER A 218 12.07 12.54 -0.11
CA SER A 218 12.26 12.47 1.34
C SER A 218 11.62 11.19 1.90
N PHE A 219 12.04 10.76 3.09
CA PHE A 219 11.42 9.60 3.76
C PHE A 219 9.89 9.72 3.87
N LYS A 220 9.37 10.93 4.16
CA LYS A 220 7.93 11.18 4.22
C LYS A 220 7.26 10.92 2.86
N GLU A 221 7.84 11.44 1.78
CA GLU A 221 7.28 11.27 0.43
C GLU A 221 7.41 9.81 -0.05
N GLU A 222 8.49 9.13 0.30
CA GLU A 222 8.68 7.71 0.00
C GLU A 222 7.64 6.86 0.73
N LEU A 223 7.42 7.12 2.03
CA LEU A 223 6.37 6.46 2.81
C LEU A 223 4.97 6.74 2.23
N LEU A 224 4.65 7.99 1.88
CA LEU A 224 3.34 8.32 1.33
C LEU A 224 3.13 7.75 -0.08
N SER A 225 4.18 7.69 -0.91
CA SER A 225 4.15 7.02 -2.22
C SER A 225 3.92 5.52 -2.04
N PHE A 226 4.58 4.90 -1.05
CA PHE A 226 4.39 3.49 -0.70
C PHE A 226 2.95 3.21 -0.23
N LEU A 227 2.37 4.08 0.60
CA LEU A 227 0.97 3.97 1.05
C LEU A 227 -0.06 4.26 -0.06
N SER A 228 0.35 4.93 -1.15
CA SER A 228 -0.50 5.17 -2.31
C SER A 228 -0.55 3.98 -3.26
N ASN A 229 0.14 2.87 -2.96
CA ASN A 229 0.11 1.65 -3.75
C ASN A 229 -1.07 0.74 -3.32
N PRO A 230 -1.99 0.39 -4.23
CA PRO A 230 -3.09 -0.55 -4.01
C PRO A 230 -2.72 -1.86 -3.31
N THR A 231 -1.63 -2.47 -3.74
CA THR A 231 -1.16 -3.78 -3.25
C THR A 231 -0.66 -3.65 -1.82
N VAL A 232 0.07 -2.57 -1.52
CA VAL A 232 0.54 -2.26 -0.16
C VAL A 232 -0.63 -2.02 0.78
N ALA A 233 -1.60 -1.20 0.36
CA ALA A 233 -2.81 -0.94 1.15
C ALA A 233 -3.57 -2.23 1.48
N TYR A 234 -3.70 -3.13 0.49
CA TYR A 234 -4.33 -4.44 0.67
C TYR A 234 -3.57 -5.33 1.66
N PHE A 235 -2.24 -5.43 1.54
CA PHE A 235 -1.44 -6.19 2.50
C PHE A 235 -1.50 -5.62 3.92
N LEU A 236 -1.44 -4.30 4.07
CA LEU A 236 -1.61 -3.64 5.37
C LEU A 236 -2.97 -3.94 5.99
N LEU A 237 -4.04 -3.96 5.17
CA LEU A 237 -5.38 -4.32 5.60
C LEU A 237 -5.44 -5.78 6.09
N MET A 238 -4.90 -6.71 5.31
CA MET A 238 -4.87 -8.14 5.65
C MET A 238 -4.01 -8.42 6.89
N ILE A 239 -2.80 -7.85 6.97
CA ILE A 239 -1.93 -7.94 8.15
C ILE A 239 -2.62 -7.32 9.36
N GLY A 240 -3.32 -6.20 9.15
CA GLY A 240 -4.10 -5.53 10.19
C GLY A 240 -5.15 -6.45 10.82
N PHE A 241 -5.98 -7.05 9.97
CA PHE A 241 -6.98 -8.02 10.41
C PHE A 241 -6.37 -9.28 11.03
N TYR A 242 -5.31 -9.83 10.45
CA TYR A 242 -4.64 -11.02 10.99
C TYR A 242 -3.97 -10.77 12.34
N GLY A 243 -3.31 -9.63 12.52
CA GLY A 243 -2.68 -9.27 13.78
C GLY A 243 -3.71 -9.16 14.91
N ILE A 244 -4.86 -8.55 14.64
CA ILE A 244 -6.00 -8.50 15.57
C ILE A 244 -6.52 -9.92 15.84
N PHE A 245 -6.71 -10.75 14.82
CA PHE A 245 -7.12 -12.14 14.99
C PHE A 245 -6.19 -12.92 15.93
N PHE A 246 -4.88 -12.86 15.71
CA PHE A 246 -3.91 -13.60 16.52
C PHE A 246 -3.87 -13.13 17.97
N GLU A 247 -4.06 -11.84 18.22
CA GLU A 247 -4.16 -11.30 19.59
C GLU A 247 -5.43 -11.77 20.31
N LEU A 248 -6.57 -11.82 19.60
CA LEU A 248 -7.83 -12.29 20.17
C LEU A 248 -7.81 -13.80 20.45
N TYR A 249 -7.14 -14.59 19.61
CA TYR A 249 -7.03 -16.04 19.79
C TYR A 249 -5.99 -16.43 20.85
N ASN A 250 -4.89 -15.68 20.97
CA ASN A 250 -3.86 -15.88 21.99
C ASN A 250 -3.68 -14.61 22.84
N PRO A 251 -4.60 -14.34 23.78
CA PRO A 251 -4.49 -13.17 24.63
C PRO A 251 -3.16 -13.12 25.36
N GLY A 252 -2.47 -11.97 25.32
CA GLY A 252 -1.22 -11.74 26.05
C GLY A 252 0.05 -11.76 25.21
N SER A 253 -0.04 -11.97 23.90
CA SER A 253 1.11 -11.88 22.98
C SER A 253 1.53 -10.43 22.72
N ILE A 254 0.60 -9.46 22.75
CA ILE A 254 0.76 -8.00 22.56
C ILE A 254 1.31 -7.58 21.18
N ILE A 255 2.34 -8.27 20.69
CA ILE A 255 3.04 -7.99 19.44
C ILE A 255 2.11 -8.14 18.24
N PRO A 256 1.36 -9.25 18.06
CA PRO A 256 0.46 -9.40 16.92
C PRO A 256 -0.64 -8.33 16.91
N GLY A 257 -1.22 -8.03 18.07
CA GLY A 257 -2.25 -6.99 18.20
C GLY A 257 -1.71 -5.60 17.86
N THR A 258 -0.52 -5.26 18.35
CA THR A 258 0.10 -3.94 18.07
C THR A 258 0.45 -3.78 16.59
N VAL A 259 1.08 -4.80 15.99
CA VAL A 259 1.38 -4.80 14.54
C VAL A 259 0.09 -4.74 13.73
N GLY A 260 -0.95 -5.46 14.16
CA GLY A 260 -2.28 -5.44 13.54
C GLY A 260 -2.90 -4.05 13.57
N LEU A 261 -2.94 -3.40 14.74
CA LEU A 261 -3.52 -2.06 14.89
C LEU A 261 -2.78 -1.00 14.07
N ILE A 262 -1.44 -1.00 14.08
CA ILE A 262 -0.65 -0.05 13.28
C ILE A 262 -0.89 -0.30 11.79
N SER A 263 -0.85 -1.55 11.35
CA SER A 263 -1.09 -1.91 9.95
C SER A 263 -2.50 -1.52 9.50
N LEU A 264 -3.51 -1.74 10.35
CA LEU A 264 -4.89 -1.35 10.06
C LEU A 264 -5.05 0.18 10.00
N ALA A 265 -4.40 0.95 10.88
CA ALA A 265 -4.43 2.40 10.82
C ALA A 265 -3.78 2.94 9.53
N LEU A 266 -2.63 2.39 9.13
CA LEU A 266 -1.97 2.73 7.87
C LEU A 266 -2.79 2.29 6.65
N ALA A 267 -3.45 1.13 6.72
CA ALA A 267 -4.38 0.68 5.69
C ALA A 267 -5.53 1.66 5.54
N LEU A 268 -6.21 2.05 6.63
CA LEU A 268 -7.33 3.00 6.58
C LEU A 268 -6.91 4.35 5.97
N TYR A 269 -5.71 4.84 6.29
CA TYR A 269 -5.16 6.03 5.65
C TYR A 269 -4.95 5.83 4.14
N SER A 270 -4.36 4.71 3.73
CA SER A 270 -4.15 4.35 2.33
C SER A 270 -5.46 4.23 1.56
N LEU A 271 -6.46 3.59 2.17
CA LEU A 271 -7.79 3.39 1.60
C LEU A 271 -8.53 4.72 1.35
N ASN A 272 -8.29 5.72 2.21
CA ASN A 272 -8.83 7.06 2.01
C ASN A 272 -8.25 7.76 0.78
N ILE A 273 -6.94 7.60 0.53
CA ILE A 273 -6.26 8.16 -0.66
C ILE A 273 -6.76 7.46 -1.93
N LEU A 274 -6.85 6.13 -1.89
CA LEU A 274 -7.21 5.29 -3.02
C LEU A 274 -8.71 5.35 -3.40
N SER A 275 -9.54 6.03 -2.61
CA SER A 275 -10.99 6.16 -2.84
C SER A 275 -11.69 4.80 -3.00
N VAL A 276 -11.43 3.90 -2.05
CA VAL A 276 -11.92 2.51 -2.10
C VAL A 276 -13.43 2.38 -1.93
N ASN A 277 -13.95 1.24 -2.38
CA ASN A 277 -15.31 0.86 -2.05
C ASN A 277 -15.36 0.25 -0.64
N TRP A 278 -16.02 0.96 0.28
CA TRP A 278 -16.20 0.51 1.67
C TRP A 278 -16.93 -0.84 1.80
N LEU A 279 -17.75 -1.23 0.81
CA LEU A 279 -18.33 -2.57 0.78
C LEU A 279 -17.25 -3.66 0.72
N GLY A 280 -16.19 -3.43 -0.06
CA GLY A 280 -15.06 -4.35 -0.15
C GLY A 280 -14.37 -4.54 1.20
N VAL A 281 -14.12 -3.44 1.92
CA VAL A 281 -13.52 -3.43 3.27
C VAL A 281 -14.40 -4.21 4.25
N VAL A 282 -15.71 -3.96 4.24
CA VAL A 282 -16.67 -4.65 5.12
C VAL A 282 -16.71 -6.14 4.82
N LEU A 283 -16.72 -6.54 3.54
CA LEU A 283 -16.70 -7.96 3.15
C LEU A 283 -15.41 -8.66 3.58
N ILE A 284 -14.25 -8.02 3.46
CA ILE A 284 -12.98 -8.58 3.96
C ILE A 284 -13.05 -8.76 5.48
N GLY A 285 -13.49 -7.73 6.20
CA GLY A 285 -13.65 -7.79 7.65
C GLY A 285 -14.63 -8.88 8.10
N LEU A 286 -15.76 -9.03 7.41
CA LEU A 286 -16.73 -10.11 7.62
C LEU A 286 -16.11 -11.48 7.37
N GLY A 287 -15.26 -11.61 6.33
CA GLY A 287 -14.60 -12.87 6.04
C GLY A 287 -13.65 -13.31 7.15
N ILE A 288 -12.88 -12.37 7.70
CA ILE A 288 -12.04 -12.60 8.87
C ILE A 288 -12.90 -12.95 10.10
N LEU A 289 -14.02 -12.25 10.31
CA LEU A 289 -14.95 -12.56 11.39
C LEU A 289 -15.50 -13.99 11.29
N PHE A 290 -15.88 -14.44 10.10
CA PHE A 290 -16.33 -15.82 9.90
C PHE A 290 -15.25 -16.85 10.20
N PHE A 291 -14.00 -16.55 9.86
CA PHE A 291 -12.88 -17.41 10.26
C PHE A 291 -12.67 -17.45 11.77
N ILE A 292 -12.83 -16.33 12.48
CA ILE A 292 -12.80 -16.28 13.95
C ILE A 292 -13.88 -17.18 14.54
N LEU A 293 -15.12 -17.02 14.04
CA LEU A 293 -16.26 -17.80 14.50
C LEU A 293 -16.09 -19.30 14.21
N GLU A 294 -15.55 -19.69 13.05
CA GLU A 294 -15.22 -21.09 12.77
C GLU A 294 -14.14 -21.64 13.70
N ALA A 295 -13.13 -20.84 14.06
CA ALA A 295 -12.05 -21.28 14.94
C ALA A 295 -12.53 -21.54 16.38
N ILE A 296 -13.49 -20.74 16.87
CA ILE A 296 -14.08 -20.86 18.22
C ILE A 296 -15.20 -21.90 18.23
N THR A 297 -16.06 -21.88 17.21
CA THR A 297 -17.19 -22.80 17.02
C THR A 297 -17.06 -23.51 15.67
N PRO A 298 -16.35 -24.65 15.59
CA PRO A 298 -16.19 -25.36 14.33
C PRO A 298 -17.53 -25.88 13.78
N LEU A 299 -18.09 -25.22 12.75
CA LEU A 299 -19.36 -25.54 12.08
C LEU A 299 -19.12 -26.36 10.79
N PHE A 300 -18.26 -27.37 10.87
CA PHE A 300 -17.90 -28.23 9.73
C PHE A 300 -17.35 -27.49 8.50
N GLY A 301 -16.73 -26.31 8.69
CA GLY A 301 -16.11 -25.52 7.63
C GLY A 301 -17.07 -24.61 6.85
N GLY A 302 -18.35 -24.54 7.22
CA GLY A 302 -19.32 -23.67 6.55
C GLY A 302 -18.96 -22.18 6.66
N LEU A 303 -18.55 -21.73 7.84
CA LEU A 303 -18.14 -20.33 8.04
C LEU A 303 -16.77 -20.07 7.39
N ALA A 304 -15.86 -21.05 7.34
CA ALA A 304 -14.60 -20.90 6.61
C ALA A 304 -14.81 -20.72 5.09
N LEU A 305 -15.75 -21.45 4.49
CA LEU A 305 -16.11 -21.27 3.08
C LEU A 305 -16.73 -19.89 2.85
N ALA A 306 -17.70 -19.49 3.68
CA ALA A 306 -18.30 -18.16 3.61
C ALA A 306 -17.22 -17.06 3.78
N GLY A 307 -16.29 -17.24 4.71
CA GLY A 307 -15.19 -16.31 4.95
C GLY A 307 -14.26 -16.17 3.74
N THR A 308 -13.91 -17.30 3.12
CA THR A 308 -13.10 -17.31 1.89
C THR A 308 -13.80 -16.55 0.75
N ILE A 309 -15.10 -16.79 0.54
CA ILE A 309 -15.90 -16.11 -0.48
C ILE A 309 -15.99 -14.62 -0.17
N SER A 310 -16.22 -14.24 1.08
CA SER A 310 -16.30 -12.84 1.50
C SER A 310 -14.98 -12.09 1.28
N ILE A 311 -13.83 -12.69 1.60
CA ILE A 311 -12.53 -12.07 1.31
C ILE A 311 -12.31 -11.95 -0.20
N LEU A 312 -12.64 -12.98 -0.98
CA LEU A 312 -12.48 -12.95 -2.44
C LEU A 312 -13.30 -11.82 -3.07
N LEU A 313 -14.61 -11.79 -2.78
CA LEU A 313 -15.51 -10.76 -3.30
C LEU A 313 -15.14 -9.37 -2.78
N GLY A 314 -14.80 -9.27 -1.50
CA GLY A 314 -14.38 -8.02 -0.89
C GLY A 314 -13.10 -7.46 -1.52
N SER A 315 -12.13 -8.33 -1.83
CA SER A 315 -10.87 -7.94 -2.48
C SER A 315 -11.07 -7.48 -3.92
N ILE A 316 -11.98 -8.12 -4.67
CA ILE A 316 -12.34 -7.72 -6.04
C ILE A 316 -13.08 -6.39 -6.05
N ILE A 317 -13.98 -6.16 -5.09
CA ILE A 317 -14.78 -4.93 -4.99
C ILE A 317 -13.98 -3.76 -4.41
N LEU A 318 -12.92 -4.03 -3.64
CA LEU A 318 -12.17 -3.04 -2.87
C LEU A 318 -11.74 -1.83 -3.70
N LEU A 319 -11.20 -2.07 -4.90
CA LEU A 319 -10.73 -1.03 -5.80
C LEU A 319 -11.48 -1.08 -7.14
N PRO A 320 -11.99 0.07 -7.65
CA PRO A 320 -12.55 0.13 -8.99
C PRO A 320 -11.51 -0.24 -10.05
N SER A 321 -11.92 -1.00 -11.08
CA SER A 321 -11.03 -1.43 -12.17
C SER A 321 -10.41 -0.28 -12.97
N ASP A 322 -11.04 0.90 -12.95
CA ASP A 322 -10.60 2.09 -13.70
C ASP A 322 -9.89 3.12 -12.80
N SER A 323 -9.38 2.69 -11.63
CA SER A 323 -8.69 3.57 -10.70
C SER A 323 -7.40 4.14 -11.31
N PRO A 324 -7.14 5.46 -11.21
CA PRO A 324 -5.89 6.07 -11.66
C PRO A 324 -4.66 5.63 -10.86
N TYR A 325 -4.88 4.98 -9.70
CA TYR A 325 -3.83 4.43 -8.84
C TYR A 325 -3.45 2.98 -9.21
N GLY A 326 -4.11 2.42 -10.22
CA GLY A 326 -4.00 1.02 -10.58
C GLY A 326 -5.00 0.14 -9.82
N ASP A 327 -5.15 -1.05 -10.36
CA ASP A 327 -6.09 -2.09 -9.97
C ASP A 327 -5.37 -3.18 -9.16
N LEU A 328 -6.12 -3.83 -8.26
CA LEU A 328 -5.60 -4.94 -7.48
C LEU A 328 -5.60 -6.20 -8.36
N SER A 329 -4.43 -6.58 -8.85
CA SER A 329 -4.30 -7.75 -9.73
C SER A 329 -4.82 -9.03 -9.07
N LEU A 330 -5.52 -9.86 -9.84
CA LEU A 330 -5.90 -11.21 -9.42
C LEU A 330 -4.69 -12.07 -9.03
N SER A 331 -3.50 -11.77 -9.57
CA SER A 331 -2.25 -12.42 -9.18
C SER A 331 -1.84 -12.13 -7.72
N VAL A 332 -2.37 -11.07 -7.10
CA VAL A 332 -2.20 -10.77 -5.67
C VAL A 332 -3.37 -11.36 -4.87
N ILE A 333 -4.60 -11.17 -5.36
CA ILE A 333 -5.81 -11.60 -4.65
C ILE A 333 -5.84 -13.12 -4.46
N ILE A 334 -5.63 -13.89 -5.53
CA ILE A 334 -5.77 -15.35 -5.51
C ILE A 334 -4.81 -16.00 -4.49
N PRO A 335 -3.49 -15.70 -4.48
CA PRO A 335 -2.59 -16.26 -3.47
C PRO A 335 -2.96 -15.89 -2.04
N VAL A 336 -3.39 -14.64 -1.78
CA VAL A 336 -3.77 -14.21 -0.43
C VAL A 336 -5.03 -14.92 0.03
N VAL A 337 -6.04 -15.04 -0.82
CA VAL A 337 -7.28 -15.77 -0.53
C VAL A 337 -7.01 -17.26 -0.31
N LEU A 338 -6.21 -17.88 -1.18
CA LEU A 338 -5.83 -19.29 -1.05
C LEU A 338 -5.03 -19.54 0.22
N PHE A 339 -4.04 -18.70 0.52
CA PHE A 339 -3.28 -18.78 1.76
C PHE A 339 -4.20 -18.70 2.98
N SER A 340 -5.12 -17.74 2.98
CA SER A 340 -6.13 -17.55 4.04
C SER A 340 -6.99 -18.80 4.20
N ALA A 341 -7.54 -19.33 3.09
CA ALA A 341 -8.39 -20.51 3.10
C ALA A 341 -7.66 -21.76 3.60
N VAL A 342 -6.43 -22.01 3.11
CA VAL A 342 -5.61 -23.15 3.53
C VAL A 342 -5.21 -23.02 5.00
N PHE A 343 -4.77 -21.84 5.42
CA PHE A 343 -4.41 -21.57 6.81
C PHE A 343 -5.57 -21.87 7.76
N PHE A 344 -6.75 -21.32 7.51
CA PHE A 344 -7.91 -21.56 8.37
C PHE A 344 -8.45 -22.98 8.26
N PHE A 345 -8.38 -23.62 7.10
CA PHE A 345 -8.70 -25.04 6.98
C PHE A 345 -7.81 -25.90 7.90
N ILE A 346 -6.50 -25.63 7.95
CA ILE A 346 -5.57 -26.33 8.85
C ILE A 346 -5.91 -26.03 10.31
N VAL A 347 -6.16 -24.77 10.67
CA VAL A 347 -6.52 -24.38 12.05
C VAL A 347 -7.81 -25.07 12.49
N SER A 348 -8.85 -25.08 11.67
CA SER A 348 -10.11 -25.78 11.95
C SER A 348 -9.91 -27.28 12.06
N TYR A 349 -9.11 -27.89 11.17
CA TYR A 349 -8.78 -29.32 11.23
C TYR A 349 -8.05 -29.68 12.53
N LEU A 350 -7.05 -28.89 12.93
CA LEU A 350 -6.31 -29.10 14.18
C LEU A 350 -7.21 -28.89 15.40
N SER A 351 -8.06 -27.85 15.40
CA SER A 351 -9.01 -27.57 16.47
C SER A 351 -9.99 -28.75 16.66
N LEU A 352 -10.57 -29.28 15.57
CA LEU A 352 -11.43 -30.45 15.60
C LEU A 352 -10.71 -31.71 16.10
N LYS A 353 -9.43 -31.87 15.74
CA LYS A 353 -8.61 -33.00 16.21
C LYS A 353 -8.39 -32.92 17.73
N VAL A 354 -8.07 -31.74 18.25
CA VAL A 354 -7.87 -31.52 19.69
C VAL A 354 -9.16 -31.76 20.49
N HIS A 355 -10.30 -31.28 20.01
CA HIS A 355 -11.60 -31.50 20.69
C HIS A 355 -12.03 -32.97 20.73
N LYS A 356 -11.50 -33.82 19.84
CA LYS A 356 -11.76 -35.27 19.85
C LYS A 356 -10.81 -36.06 20.75
N GLU A 357 -9.73 -35.44 21.25
CA GLU A 357 -8.87 -36.09 22.23
C GLU A 357 -9.51 -36.04 23.63
N LYS A 358 -9.43 -37.14 24.37
CA LYS A 358 -9.88 -37.17 25.77
C LYS A 358 -8.98 -36.25 26.61
N PRO A 359 -9.51 -35.53 27.61
CA PRO A 359 -8.70 -34.77 28.56
C PRO A 359 -7.65 -35.69 29.21
N LYS A 360 -6.37 -35.32 29.11
CA LYS A 360 -5.24 -36.11 29.68
C LYS A 360 -4.77 -35.58 31.04
N THR A 361 -5.43 -34.56 31.59
CA THR A 361 -5.07 -33.90 32.84
C THR A 361 -6.32 -33.55 33.66
N GLY A 362 -6.24 -33.64 34.99
CA GLY A 362 -7.33 -33.27 35.90
C GLY A 362 -8.12 -34.46 36.44
N ILE A 363 -9.23 -34.17 37.12
CA ILE A 363 -10.12 -35.15 37.74
C ILE A 363 -10.72 -36.10 36.68
N GLU A 364 -11.01 -35.60 35.48
CA GLU A 364 -11.55 -36.44 34.39
C GLU A 364 -10.54 -37.43 33.81
N ALA A 365 -9.24 -37.19 33.97
CA ALA A 365 -8.19 -38.10 33.51
C ALA A 365 -8.02 -39.33 34.41
N MET A 366 -8.47 -39.24 35.66
CA MET A 366 -8.46 -40.36 36.61
C MET A 366 -9.46 -41.45 36.22
N VAL A 367 -10.58 -41.06 35.60
CA VAL A 367 -11.67 -41.97 35.25
C VAL A 367 -11.23 -42.90 34.12
N GLY A 368 -11.20 -44.19 34.41
CA GLY A 368 -10.78 -45.25 33.51
C GLY A 368 -9.38 -45.80 33.79
N ASP A 369 -8.62 -45.13 34.66
CA ASP A 369 -7.25 -45.50 35.02
C ASP A 369 -7.21 -46.48 36.22
N ILE A 370 -6.05 -47.12 36.44
CA ILE A 370 -5.86 -48.13 37.48
C ILE A 370 -5.15 -47.53 38.70
N ALA A 371 -5.68 -47.82 39.89
CA ALA A 371 -5.10 -47.47 41.17
C ALA A 371 -4.91 -48.72 42.05
N GLU A 372 -4.01 -48.63 43.03
CA GLU A 372 -3.73 -49.72 43.98
C GLU A 372 -4.42 -49.45 45.32
N VAL A 373 -5.09 -50.47 45.87
CA VAL A 373 -5.81 -50.34 47.14
C VAL A 373 -4.81 -50.38 48.31
N VAL A 374 -4.76 -49.31 49.09
CA VAL A 374 -3.86 -49.20 50.26
C VAL A 374 -4.55 -49.66 51.55
N SER A 375 -5.85 -49.46 51.65
CA SER A 375 -6.67 -49.94 52.77
C SER A 375 -7.97 -50.51 52.24
N ASP A 376 -8.50 -51.56 52.88
CA ASP A 376 -9.77 -52.19 52.52
C ASP A 376 -10.85 -51.15 52.19
N ILE A 377 -11.55 -51.36 51.08
CA ILE A 377 -12.57 -50.44 50.56
C ILE A 377 -13.94 -51.11 50.66
N ASP A 378 -14.88 -50.40 51.26
CA ASP A 378 -16.29 -50.75 51.30
C ASP A 378 -17.18 -49.53 50.98
N LYS A 379 -18.47 -49.60 51.30
CA LYS A 379 -19.43 -48.50 51.13
C LYS A 379 -19.17 -47.31 52.07
N LYS A 380 -18.46 -47.51 53.19
CA LYS A 380 -18.11 -46.45 54.16
C LYS A 380 -16.85 -45.70 53.71
N GLY A 381 -15.96 -46.41 53.01
CA GLY A 381 -14.80 -45.86 52.30
C GLY A 381 -13.49 -46.51 52.72
N GLY A 382 -12.47 -46.31 51.90
CA GLY A 382 -11.09 -46.73 52.09
C GLY A 382 -10.14 -45.80 51.34
N LYS A 383 -8.94 -46.26 51.00
CA LYS A 383 -7.93 -45.45 50.33
C LYS A 383 -7.24 -46.20 49.20
N VAL A 384 -6.96 -45.47 48.12
CA VAL A 384 -6.19 -45.94 46.97
C VAL A 384 -4.99 -45.05 46.74
N MET A 385 -3.94 -45.62 46.16
CA MET A 385 -2.77 -44.91 45.66
C MET A 385 -2.89 -44.75 44.15
N TYR A 386 -2.88 -43.51 43.67
CA TYR A 386 -2.90 -43.16 42.25
C TYR A 386 -1.81 -42.12 41.97
N HIS A 387 -0.88 -42.43 41.04
CA HIS A 387 0.29 -41.60 40.70
C HIS A 387 1.11 -41.07 41.90
N GLY A 388 1.18 -41.83 43.00
CA GLY A 388 1.95 -41.47 44.20
C GLY A 388 1.18 -40.60 45.22
N GLU A 389 -0.12 -40.35 44.97
CA GLU A 389 -1.00 -39.65 45.89
C GLU A 389 -2.04 -40.59 46.52
N LEU A 390 -2.35 -40.35 47.80
CA LEU A 390 -3.35 -41.10 48.57
C LEU A 390 -4.72 -40.45 48.43
N TRP A 391 -5.64 -41.17 47.79
CA TRP A 391 -7.01 -40.73 47.55
C TRP A 391 -8.00 -41.51 48.39
N ASN A 392 -9.04 -40.83 48.89
CA ASN A 392 -10.17 -41.53 49.51
C ASN A 392 -10.98 -42.22 48.41
N ALA A 393 -11.39 -43.46 48.63
CA ALA A 393 -12.15 -44.23 47.68
C ALA A 393 -13.33 -44.93 48.35
N TYR A 394 -14.34 -45.31 47.57
CA TYR A 394 -15.45 -46.15 48.02
C TYR A 394 -15.86 -47.10 46.90
N SER A 395 -16.45 -48.24 47.28
CA SER A 395 -16.95 -49.23 46.33
C SER A 395 -18.26 -49.85 46.82
N ASP A 396 -19.09 -50.26 45.87
CA ASP A 396 -20.35 -50.95 46.17
C ASP A 396 -20.12 -52.39 46.68
N LYS A 397 -18.92 -52.94 46.44
CA LYS A 397 -18.46 -54.25 46.88
C LYS A 397 -17.22 -54.11 47.75
N PHE A 398 -16.99 -55.08 48.63
CA PHE A 398 -15.76 -55.11 49.43
C PHE A 398 -14.56 -55.43 48.54
N ILE A 399 -13.49 -54.63 48.65
CA ILE A 399 -12.22 -54.82 47.94
C ILE A 399 -11.08 -54.82 48.97
N PRO A 400 -10.28 -55.90 49.07
CA PRO A 400 -9.20 -55.98 50.04
C PRO A 400 -8.00 -55.10 49.66
N ALA A 401 -7.20 -54.72 50.66
CA ALA A 401 -5.92 -54.06 50.46
C ALA A 401 -4.96 -54.89 49.59
N GLY A 402 -4.22 -54.22 48.71
CA GLY A 402 -3.32 -54.82 47.72
C GLY A 402 -3.96 -55.15 46.37
N SER A 403 -5.29 -55.05 46.23
CA SER A 403 -5.97 -55.24 44.94
C SER A 403 -5.75 -54.06 43.99
N LYS A 404 -5.84 -54.32 42.68
CA LYS A 404 -5.90 -53.28 41.64
C LYS A 404 -7.36 -52.94 41.33
N VAL A 405 -7.66 -51.65 41.27
CA VAL A 405 -9.01 -51.15 41.02
C VAL A 405 -9.02 -50.15 39.88
N LYS A 406 -10.10 -50.13 39.12
CA LYS A 406 -10.36 -49.13 38.08
C LYS A 406 -11.17 -48.00 38.67
N ILE A 407 -10.74 -46.77 38.45
CA ILE A 407 -11.48 -45.58 38.86
C ILE A 407 -12.63 -45.40 37.87
N VAL A 408 -13.87 -45.41 38.37
CA VAL A 408 -15.08 -45.35 37.54
C VAL A 408 -15.71 -43.96 37.55
N GLU A 409 -15.57 -43.25 38.65
CA GLU A 409 -16.13 -41.92 38.84
C GLU A 409 -15.33 -41.16 39.89
N VAL A 410 -15.25 -39.84 39.76
CA VAL A 410 -14.66 -38.98 40.77
C VAL A 410 -15.72 -38.04 41.31
N ASN A 411 -15.97 -38.08 42.62
CA ASN A 411 -16.95 -37.25 43.29
C ASN A 411 -16.25 -36.40 44.36
N GLY A 412 -15.89 -35.16 43.99
CA GLY A 412 -15.09 -34.27 44.82
C GLY A 412 -13.72 -34.86 45.14
N LEU A 413 -13.45 -35.16 46.42
CA LEU A 413 -12.20 -35.76 46.91
C LEU A 413 -12.33 -37.28 47.16
N LYS A 414 -13.37 -37.93 46.62
CA LYS A 414 -13.59 -39.38 46.73
C LYS A 414 -13.67 -40.04 45.36
N LEU A 415 -12.96 -41.16 45.19
CA LEU A 415 -12.96 -41.98 43.98
C LEU A 415 -13.94 -43.15 44.13
N LYS A 416 -14.88 -43.30 43.21
CA LYS A 416 -15.64 -44.54 43.08
C LYS A 416 -14.79 -45.54 42.30
N VAL A 417 -14.53 -46.70 42.90
CA VAL A 417 -13.64 -47.70 42.31
C VAL A 417 -14.33 -49.05 42.18
N GLU A 418 -13.99 -49.77 41.12
CA GLU A 418 -14.43 -51.15 40.89
C GLU A 418 -13.22 -52.06 40.76
N GLU A 419 -13.31 -53.26 41.35
CA GLU A 419 -12.26 -54.26 41.27
C GLU A 419 -12.03 -54.68 39.82
N VAL A 420 -10.77 -54.63 39.38
CA VAL A 420 -10.38 -55.19 38.09
C VAL A 420 -10.26 -56.70 38.28
N LYS A 421 -11.28 -57.44 37.83
CA LYS A 421 -11.14 -58.89 37.65
C LYS A 421 -10.16 -59.11 36.51
N GLU A 422 -9.05 -59.79 36.78
CA GLU A 422 -8.18 -60.33 35.73
C GLU A 422 -8.94 -61.28 34.78
#